data_AF-A0A3N2MZC9-F1
#
_entry.id   AF-A0A3N2MZC9-F1
#
_cell.length_a   1.000
_cell.length_b   1.000
_cell.length_c   1.000
_cell.angle_alpha   90.00
_cell.angle_beta   90.00
_cell.angle_gamma   90.00
#
_symmetry.space_group_name_H-M   'P 1'
#
loop_
_entity.id
_entity.type
_entity.pdbx_description
1 polymer ?
#
loop_
_entity_poly.entity_id
_entity_poly.type
_entity_poly.pdbx_seq_one_letter_code
_entity_poly.pdbx_strand_id
1 'polypeptide(L)'
;MFCAAVAIAAMAQTETHNSTITQEPNSIIGRPYKLFDTTAFCSYSSFHPSQYLTDNNWDILCALVQPGTVAKLDSLGIPYSKSQLRLLEVGDLLSSNKGVYTTSMNIFGKSETVDIRKQSKEFADSIFPLIEPEIKQLISDFAKAGYSKHTYSLIFSYLLDSYIWDDERLGSPVNCEDHGTWSGAYWAMFESRLHDKIGTNGYGPVLQNWTDNLGYWLNSSKLISFAREVIKSKGGRIENQEVIDAIAGWGLTDEKGNILIPVLHKNNNDNIDNLCRSITNKLSDAVKKYCSAWHTAHNISSERVGQIMFYHEAMWDLLDILESKGMIAMPAILKGEEVGKQHFGDICFIVIDDSEQE
;
A
#
# COMPACT_ATOMS: atom_id res chain seq x y z
N MET A 1 -15.90 -7.98 4.05
CA MET A 1 -16.00 -6.57 3.62
C MET A 1 -14.82 -5.86 4.25
N PHE A 2 -13.82 -5.55 3.43
CA PHE A 2 -12.44 -5.30 3.81
C PHE A 2 -12.27 -4.07 4.70
N CYS A 3 -11.84 -4.29 5.94
CA CYS A 3 -11.51 -3.24 6.90
C CYS A 3 -10.03 -3.42 7.23
N ALA A 4 -9.14 -2.68 6.54
CA ALA A 4 -7.72 -2.65 6.85
C ALA A 4 -7.51 -1.95 8.20
N ALA A 5 -7.61 -2.70 9.30
CA ALA A 5 -7.24 -2.20 10.62
C ALA A 5 -5.71 -2.29 10.75
N VAL A 6 -5.02 -1.16 10.56
CA VAL A 6 -3.63 -1.01 11.01
C VAL A 6 -3.67 -1.01 12.54
N ALA A 7 -3.36 -2.16 13.15
CA ALA A 7 -3.20 -2.27 14.58
C ALA A 7 -1.89 -1.57 14.98
N ILE A 8 -1.99 -0.32 15.47
CA ILE A 8 -0.92 0.34 16.20
C ILE A 8 -0.84 -0.33 17.58
N ALA A 9 0.05 -1.31 17.73
CA ALA A 9 0.38 -1.87 19.03
C ALA A 9 1.39 -0.96 19.74
N ALA A 10 0.91 -0.19 20.72
CA ALA A 10 1.76 0.50 21.68
C ALA A 10 2.05 -0.40 22.90
N MET A 11 3.29 -0.29 23.41
CA MET A 11 3.83 -0.78 24.71
C MET A 11 4.32 -2.25 24.73
N ALA A 12 5.45 -2.62 25.35
CA ALA A 12 6.24 -2.00 26.41
C ALA A 12 7.76 -2.22 26.21
N GLN A 13 8.57 -1.31 26.74
CA GLN A 13 10.03 -1.42 26.78
C GLN A 13 10.45 -2.56 27.72
N THR A 14 11.11 -3.58 27.18
CA THR A 14 12.02 -4.44 27.95
C THR A 14 13.44 -4.15 27.49
N GLU A 15 14.25 -3.66 28.42
CA GLU A 15 15.69 -3.44 28.25
C GLU A 15 16.36 -4.72 27.78
N THR A 16 16.99 -4.69 26.60
CA THR A 16 17.86 -5.77 26.13
C THR A 16 19.32 -5.39 26.32
N HIS A 17 20.04 -6.29 26.99
CA HIS A 17 21.45 -6.22 27.29
C HIS A 17 22.28 -6.02 26.01
N ASN A 18 23.07 -4.94 25.97
CA ASN A 18 24.04 -4.67 24.93
C ASN A 18 25.15 -5.74 24.93
N SER A 19 25.13 -6.62 23.91
CA SER A 19 26.32 -7.33 23.45
C SER A 19 26.57 -6.86 22.02
N THR A 20 27.57 -6.00 21.84
CA THR A 20 27.95 -5.46 20.54
C THR A 20 28.64 -6.55 19.72
N ILE A 21 27.85 -7.49 19.19
CA ILE A 21 28.26 -8.28 18.03
C ILE A 21 28.22 -7.28 16.87
N THR A 22 29.37 -7.01 16.25
CA THR A 22 29.42 -6.35 14.94
C THR A 22 28.61 -7.21 13.96
N GLN A 23 27.33 -6.87 13.80
CA GLN A 23 26.44 -7.55 12.87
C GLN A 23 26.96 -7.32 11.45
N GLU A 24 27.12 -8.42 10.72
CA GLU A 24 27.43 -8.38 9.29
C GLU A 24 26.49 -7.39 8.58
N PRO A 25 27.01 -6.43 7.79
CA PRO A 25 26.21 -5.33 7.22
C PRO A 25 24.99 -5.79 6.42
N ASN A 26 25.07 -6.98 5.84
CA ASN A 26 24.03 -7.56 5.00
C ASN A 26 23.19 -8.66 5.69
N SER A 27 23.56 -9.08 6.89
CA SER A 27 22.80 -10.12 7.60
C SER A 27 21.45 -9.57 8.06
N ILE A 28 20.36 -10.25 7.74
CA ILE A 28 19.02 -9.95 8.29
C ILE A 28 18.78 -10.59 9.66
N ILE A 29 19.58 -11.62 10.03
CA ILE A 29 19.41 -12.37 11.27
C ILE A 29 19.70 -11.48 12.48
N GLY A 30 18.76 -11.44 13.43
CA GLY A 30 18.85 -10.64 14.65
C GLY A 30 18.63 -9.14 14.42
N ARG A 31 18.17 -8.72 13.24
CA ARG A 31 17.77 -7.33 13.00
C ARG A 31 16.30 -7.13 13.41
N PRO A 32 15.99 -6.11 14.24
CA PRO A 32 14.63 -5.84 14.66
C PRO A 32 13.68 -5.58 13.48
N TYR A 33 12.47 -6.13 13.57
CA TYR A 33 11.40 -5.96 12.58
C TYR A 33 11.15 -4.49 12.19
N LYS A 34 11.20 -3.58 13.17
CA LYS A 34 11.01 -2.13 12.98
C LYS A 34 12.03 -1.45 12.05
N LEU A 35 13.12 -2.11 11.69
CA LEU A 35 14.12 -1.59 10.74
C LEU A 35 13.76 -1.91 9.28
N PHE A 36 12.67 -2.64 9.06
CA PHE A 36 12.20 -3.04 7.75
C PHE A 36 10.92 -2.30 7.39
N ASP A 37 10.87 -1.83 6.14
CA ASP A 37 9.61 -1.45 5.53
C ASP A 37 8.89 -2.71 5.10
N THR A 38 7.78 -2.97 5.78
CA THR A 38 6.93 -4.11 5.51
C THR A 38 5.68 -3.64 4.81
N THR A 39 5.40 -4.23 3.65
CA THR A 39 4.27 -3.86 2.79
C THR A 39 3.40 -5.08 2.56
N ALA A 40 2.08 -4.87 2.60
CA ALA A 40 1.08 -5.89 2.32
C ALA A 40 0.14 -5.36 1.23
N PHE A 41 0.18 -5.99 0.05
CA PHE A 41 -0.85 -5.83 -0.97
C PHE A 41 -1.74 -7.07 -0.88
N CYS A 42 -2.75 -7.02 0.00
CA CYS A 42 -3.50 -8.21 0.37
C CYS A 42 -5.01 -8.01 0.57
N SER A 43 -5.71 -9.13 0.44
CA SER A 43 -7.13 -9.34 0.74
C SER A 43 -7.24 -10.48 1.75
N TYR A 44 -7.53 -10.17 3.01
CA TYR A 44 -7.79 -11.08 4.13
C TYR A 44 -9.25 -11.19 4.64
N SER A 45 -9.73 -12.40 4.86
CA SER A 45 -11.09 -12.62 5.41
C SER A 45 -11.14 -12.55 6.94
N SER A 46 -10.03 -12.87 7.60
CA SER A 46 -9.97 -13.07 9.06
C SER A 46 -8.66 -12.60 9.69
N PHE A 47 -7.50 -12.92 9.11
CA PHE A 47 -6.19 -12.58 9.64
C PHE A 47 -5.33 -11.90 8.57
N HIS A 48 -4.87 -10.70 8.86
CA HIS A 48 -3.87 -10.00 8.07
C HIS A 48 -2.48 -10.63 8.27
N PRO A 49 -1.62 -10.75 7.23
CA PRO A 49 -0.32 -11.41 7.33
C PRO A 49 0.59 -10.88 8.46
N SER A 50 0.55 -9.57 8.73
CA SER A 50 1.34 -8.99 9.84
C SER A 50 0.95 -9.51 11.22
N GLN A 51 -0.26 -10.02 11.41
CA GLN A 51 -0.72 -10.53 12.71
C GLN A 51 -0.05 -11.87 13.08
N TYR A 52 0.57 -12.55 12.11
CA TYR A 52 1.41 -13.72 12.37
C TYR A 52 2.82 -13.36 12.87
N LEU A 53 3.23 -12.09 12.78
CA LEU A 53 4.52 -11.59 13.26
C LEU A 53 4.45 -11.17 14.75
N THR A 54 4.04 -12.10 15.60
CA THR A 54 4.02 -11.95 17.07
C THR A 54 5.28 -12.53 17.72
N ASP A 55 5.56 -12.11 18.95
CA ASP A 55 6.69 -12.59 19.76
C ASP A 55 8.01 -12.49 19.00
N ASN A 56 8.72 -13.61 18.83
CA ASN A 56 9.96 -13.70 18.06
C ASN A 56 9.79 -14.39 16.71
N ASN A 57 8.57 -14.45 16.17
CA ASN A 57 8.30 -15.07 14.87
C ASN A 57 9.09 -14.40 13.74
N TRP A 58 9.34 -13.10 13.84
CA TRP A 58 10.22 -12.38 12.91
C TRP A 58 11.63 -12.98 12.85
N ASP A 59 12.24 -13.29 14.00
CA ASP A 59 13.59 -13.85 14.05
C ASP A 59 13.63 -15.26 13.43
N ILE A 60 12.58 -16.05 13.64
CA ILE A 60 12.42 -17.37 13.01
C ILE A 60 12.39 -17.22 11.48
N LEU A 61 11.59 -16.29 10.95
CA LEU A 61 11.50 -16.05 9.50
C LEU A 61 12.83 -15.58 8.92
N CYS A 62 13.51 -14.61 9.54
CA CYS A 62 14.83 -14.16 9.10
C CYS A 62 15.87 -15.30 9.08
N ALA A 63 15.85 -16.16 10.10
CA ALA A 63 16.75 -17.30 10.17
C ALA A 63 16.46 -18.36 9.08
N LEU A 64 15.22 -18.48 8.63
CA LEU A 64 14.78 -19.51 7.68
C LEU A 64 14.53 -19.00 6.27
N VAL A 65 14.96 -17.78 5.92
CA VAL A 65 15.03 -17.31 4.52
C VAL A 65 15.85 -18.29 3.68
N GLN A 66 16.97 -18.77 4.23
CA GLN A 66 17.69 -19.91 3.69
C GLN A 66 17.14 -21.21 4.30
N PRO A 67 16.74 -22.21 3.49
CA PRO A 67 16.16 -23.46 3.97
C PRO A 67 16.97 -24.09 5.10
N GLY A 68 16.30 -24.58 6.15
CA GLY A 68 16.97 -25.15 7.30
C GLY A 68 16.06 -25.96 8.20
N THR A 69 16.64 -26.84 9.02
CA THR A 69 15.90 -27.53 10.08
C THR A 69 15.91 -26.69 11.36
N VAL A 70 15.14 -27.11 12.36
CA VAL A 70 15.13 -26.46 13.68
C VAL A 70 16.50 -26.40 14.37
N ALA A 71 17.43 -27.29 14.01
CA ALA A 71 18.81 -27.24 14.51
C ALA A 71 19.53 -25.94 14.16
N LYS A 72 19.11 -25.25 13.07
CA LYS A 72 19.60 -23.91 12.71
C LYS A 72 19.12 -22.84 13.70
N LEU A 73 17.89 -22.96 14.19
CA LEU A 73 17.36 -22.05 15.20
C LEU A 73 18.10 -22.28 16.53
N ASP A 74 18.30 -23.56 16.91
CA ASP A 74 19.07 -23.94 18.10
C ASP A 74 20.50 -23.36 18.06
N SER A 75 21.19 -23.47 16.93
CA SER A 75 22.56 -22.97 16.79
C SER A 75 22.67 -21.44 16.82
N LEU A 76 21.60 -20.73 16.44
CA LEU A 76 21.50 -19.27 16.51
C LEU A 76 20.95 -18.78 17.86
N GLY A 77 20.56 -19.69 18.76
CA GLY A 77 19.94 -19.34 20.04
C GLY A 77 18.57 -18.69 19.90
N ILE A 78 17.86 -18.95 18.78
CA ILE A 78 16.53 -18.40 18.52
C ILE A 78 15.50 -19.37 19.14
N PRO A 79 14.79 -18.99 20.21
CA PRO A 79 13.80 -19.87 20.82
C PRO A 79 12.64 -20.12 19.86
N TYR A 80 12.07 -21.31 19.90
CA TYR A 80 10.88 -21.61 19.11
C TYR A 80 10.02 -22.66 19.82
N SER A 81 8.73 -22.67 19.50
CA SER A 81 7.81 -23.73 19.87
C SER A 81 7.20 -24.36 18.62
N LYS A 82 6.73 -25.61 18.73
CA LYS A 82 6.00 -26.28 17.63
C LYS A 82 4.76 -25.49 17.22
N SER A 83 4.10 -24.84 18.19
CA SER A 83 2.92 -24.02 17.93
C SER A 83 3.25 -22.75 17.13
N GLN A 84 4.39 -22.10 17.39
CA GLN A 84 4.84 -20.94 16.60
C GLN A 84 5.17 -21.33 15.16
N LEU A 85 5.93 -22.41 14.97
CA LEU A 85 6.23 -22.91 13.62
C LEU A 85 4.93 -23.25 12.87
N ARG A 86 3.97 -23.89 13.55
CA ARG A 86 2.68 -24.21 12.96
C ARG A 86 1.83 -22.98 12.66
N LEU A 87 1.87 -21.96 13.50
CA LEU A 87 1.18 -20.69 13.28
C LEU A 87 1.70 -20.00 12.02
N LEU A 88 3.02 -20.00 11.80
CA LEU A 88 3.64 -19.45 10.59
C LEU A 88 3.34 -20.27 9.34
N GLU A 89 3.26 -21.60 9.44
CA GLU A 89 2.77 -22.46 8.36
C GLU A 89 1.30 -22.18 8.01
N VAL A 90 0.44 -21.98 9.02
CA VAL A 90 -0.98 -21.67 8.81
C VAL A 90 -1.18 -20.28 8.19
N GLY A 91 -0.31 -19.32 8.49
CA GLY A 91 -0.32 -18.00 7.84
C GLY A 91 0.38 -17.96 6.48
N ASP A 92 0.89 -19.11 6.02
CA ASP A 92 1.71 -19.29 4.81
C ASP A 92 2.94 -18.36 4.73
N LEU A 93 3.52 -18.03 5.90
CA LEU A 93 4.78 -17.29 5.98
C LEU A 93 5.99 -18.23 6.07
N LEU A 94 5.75 -19.51 6.36
CA LEU A 94 6.77 -20.55 6.48
C LEU A 94 6.26 -21.84 5.83
N SER A 95 7.04 -22.39 4.91
CA SER A 95 6.79 -23.71 4.33
C SER A 95 7.66 -24.78 5.01
N SER A 96 7.19 -26.03 4.99
CA SER A 96 7.93 -27.18 5.52
C SER A 96 7.85 -28.37 4.58
N ASN A 97 9.00 -28.96 4.27
CA ASN A 97 9.11 -30.21 3.54
C ASN A 97 10.04 -31.16 4.28
N LYS A 98 9.48 -32.26 4.80
CA LYS A 98 10.21 -33.29 5.56
C LYS A 98 11.06 -32.70 6.72
N GLY A 99 10.54 -31.67 7.38
CA GLY A 99 11.21 -31.01 8.52
C GLY A 99 12.29 -29.99 8.14
N VAL A 100 12.45 -29.70 6.85
CA VAL A 100 13.20 -28.53 6.36
C VAL A 100 12.22 -27.39 6.16
N TYR A 101 12.44 -26.30 6.87
CA TYR A 101 11.63 -25.10 6.85
C TYR A 101 12.26 -24.02 5.96
N THR A 102 11.41 -23.29 5.24
CA THR A 102 11.81 -22.16 4.39
C THR A 102 10.77 -21.05 4.52
N THR A 103 11.22 -19.83 4.74
CA THR A 103 10.35 -18.65 4.79
C THR A 103 9.75 -18.40 3.40
N SER A 104 8.42 -18.27 3.34
CA SER A 104 7.67 -17.98 2.12
C SER A 104 7.59 -16.48 1.83
N MET A 105 7.63 -15.65 2.88
CA MET A 105 7.67 -14.18 2.78
C MET A 105 9.01 -13.70 2.18
N ASN A 106 8.97 -12.79 1.21
CA ASN A 106 10.20 -12.16 0.72
C ASN A 106 10.75 -11.17 1.76
N ILE A 107 11.97 -11.41 2.25
CA ILE A 107 12.68 -10.53 3.18
C ILE A 107 14.02 -10.15 2.56
N PHE A 108 14.15 -8.89 2.13
CA PHE A 108 15.35 -8.40 1.46
C PHE A 108 16.32 -7.76 2.45
N GLY A 109 17.58 -8.16 2.36
CA GLY A 109 18.66 -7.55 3.10
C GLY A 109 19.01 -6.14 2.58
N LYS A 110 20.04 -5.54 3.18
CA LYS A 110 20.49 -4.19 2.81
C LYS A 110 20.90 -4.07 1.34
N SER A 111 21.82 -4.93 0.88
CA SER A 111 22.29 -4.88 -0.51
C SER A 111 21.18 -5.11 -1.52
N GLU A 112 20.33 -6.12 -1.30
CA GLU A 112 19.19 -6.41 -2.18
C GLU A 112 18.20 -5.24 -2.21
N THR A 113 17.88 -4.65 -1.06
CA THR A 113 17.00 -3.48 -0.98
C THR A 113 17.58 -2.29 -1.74
N VAL A 114 18.88 -2.01 -1.60
CA VAL A 114 19.57 -0.94 -2.35
C VAL A 114 19.54 -1.22 -3.86
N ASP A 115 19.79 -2.45 -4.28
CA ASP A 115 19.78 -2.83 -5.69
C ASP A 115 18.38 -2.73 -6.30
N ILE A 116 17.34 -3.19 -5.59
CA ILE A 116 15.95 -3.07 -6.01
C ILE A 116 15.56 -1.60 -6.16
N ARG A 117 15.88 -0.75 -5.17
CA ARG A 117 15.56 0.69 -5.22
C ARG A 117 16.31 1.43 -6.31
N LYS A 118 17.54 1.01 -6.61
CA LYS A 118 18.27 1.53 -7.77
C LYS A 118 17.55 1.17 -9.07
N GLN A 119 17.11 -0.09 -9.20
CA GLN A 119 16.40 -0.59 -10.38
C GLN A 119 15.03 0.08 -10.56
N SER A 120 14.26 0.24 -9.48
CA SER A 120 12.97 0.94 -9.53
C SER A 120 13.13 2.41 -9.90
N LYS A 121 14.19 3.07 -9.38
CA LYS A 121 14.52 4.44 -9.78
C LYS A 121 14.91 4.55 -11.25
N GLU A 122 15.79 3.69 -11.74
CA GLU A 122 16.18 3.66 -13.15
C GLU A 122 14.96 3.40 -14.07
N PHE A 123 14.06 2.52 -13.63
CA PHE A 123 12.80 2.29 -14.31
C PHE A 123 11.90 3.53 -14.32
N ALA A 124 11.68 4.17 -13.17
CA ALA A 124 10.87 5.37 -13.03
C ALA A 124 11.42 6.51 -13.91
N ASP A 125 12.74 6.75 -13.88
CA ASP A 125 13.41 7.74 -14.71
C ASP A 125 13.22 7.44 -16.22
N SER A 126 13.11 6.17 -16.61
CA SER A 126 12.91 5.76 -18.01
C SER A 126 11.46 5.89 -18.51
N ILE A 127 10.47 5.57 -17.67
CA ILE A 127 9.04 5.59 -18.05
C ILE A 127 8.44 6.98 -17.90
N PHE A 128 8.93 7.78 -16.95
CA PHE A 128 8.37 9.09 -16.64
C PHE A 128 8.25 10.02 -17.86
N PRO A 129 9.27 10.18 -18.73
CA PRO A 129 9.15 11.03 -19.92
C PRO A 129 8.03 10.62 -20.89
N LEU A 130 7.63 9.34 -20.89
CA LEU A 130 6.57 8.82 -21.76
C LEU A 130 5.17 9.11 -21.24
N ILE A 131 5.02 9.27 -19.92
CA ILE A 131 3.74 9.53 -19.24
C ILE A 131 3.59 10.99 -18.79
N GLU A 132 4.70 11.75 -18.65
CA GLU A 132 4.72 13.13 -18.18
C GLU A 132 3.74 14.06 -18.92
N PRO A 133 3.63 14.04 -20.28
CA PRO A 133 2.69 14.90 -20.99
C PRO A 133 1.23 14.64 -20.61
N GLU A 134 0.85 13.37 -20.45
CA GLU A 134 -0.50 12.98 -20.08
C GLU A 134 -0.78 13.27 -18.61
N ILE A 135 0.20 13.10 -17.72
CA ILE A 135 0.05 13.50 -16.31
C ILE A 135 -0.17 15.03 -16.21
N LYS A 136 0.56 15.84 -16.97
CA LYS A 136 0.34 17.30 -17.01
C LYS A 136 -1.06 17.64 -17.49
N GLN A 137 -1.56 16.94 -18.52
CA GLN A 137 -2.91 17.13 -19.00
C GLN A 137 -3.95 16.73 -17.95
N LEU A 138 -3.74 15.60 -17.27
CA LEU A 138 -4.61 15.09 -16.21
C LEU A 138 -4.68 16.08 -15.03
N ILE A 139 -3.55 16.62 -14.58
CA ILE A 139 -3.49 17.67 -13.54
C ILE A 139 -4.25 18.92 -13.97
N SER A 140 -4.10 19.34 -15.24
CA SER A 140 -4.87 20.45 -15.81
C SER A 140 -6.37 20.18 -15.75
N ASP A 141 -6.79 18.95 -16.04
CA ASP A 141 -8.22 18.60 -16.07
C ASP A 141 -8.81 18.44 -14.67
N PHE A 142 -8.03 17.96 -13.70
CA PHE A 142 -8.38 18.08 -12.28
C PHE A 142 -8.59 19.55 -11.88
N ALA A 143 -7.72 20.45 -12.30
CA ALA A 143 -7.88 21.88 -12.00
C ALA A 143 -9.14 22.47 -12.64
N LYS A 144 -9.44 22.14 -13.90
CA LYS A 144 -10.69 22.57 -14.57
C LYS A 144 -11.94 22.02 -13.89
N ALA A 145 -11.88 20.83 -13.32
CA ALA A 145 -12.95 20.22 -12.53
C ALA A 145 -13.07 20.78 -11.10
N GLY A 146 -12.18 21.69 -10.69
CA GLY A 146 -12.16 22.27 -9.34
C GLY A 146 -11.44 21.42 -8.30
N TYR A 147 -10.68 20.41 -8.72
CA TYR A 147 -10.02 19.44 -7.85
C TYR A 147 -8.56 19.77 -7.53
N SER A 148 -8.10 21.00 -7.77
CA SER A 148 -6.69 21.41 -7.56
C SER A 148 -6.16 21.12 -6.15
N LYS A 149 -7.00 21.22 -5.12
CA LYS A 149 -6.60 20.90 -3.73
C LYS A 149 -6.33 19.42 -3.50
N HIS A 150 -6.94 18.56 -4.32
CA HIS A 150 -6.88 17.11 -4.20
C HIS A 150 -5.85 16.50 -5.15
N THR A 151 -5.15 17.30 -5.96
CA THR A 151 -4.25 16.82 -7.03
C THR A 151 -3.24 15.80 -6.52
N TYR A 152 -2.66 16.01 -5.34
CA TYR A 152 -1.74 15.03 -4.74
C TYR A 152 -2.41 13.66 -4.57
N SER A 153 -3.57 13.64 -3.92
CA SER A 153 -4.35 12.43 -3.64
C SER A 153 -4.86 11.78 -4.93
N LEU A 154 -5.27 12.57 -5.91
CA LEU A 154 -5.76 12.03 -7.19
C LEU A 154 -4.61 11.46 -8.05
N ILE A 155 -3.39 11.98 -7.93
CA ILE A 155 -2.24 11.43 -8.65
C ILE A 155 -1.69 10.19 -7.94
N PHE A 156 -1.46 10.25 -6.62
CA PHE A 156 -0.97 9.09 -5.89
C PHE A 156 -2.06 8.01 -5.74
N SER A 157 -3.15 8.33 -5.04
CA SER A 157 -4.14 7.32 -4.66
C SER A 157 -5.03 6.90 -5.81
N TYR A 158 -5.63 7.83 -6.53
CA TYR A 158 -6.53 7.47 -7.63
C TYR A 158 -5.75 6.86 -8.80
N LEU A 159 -4.79 7.57 -9.38
CA LEU A 159 -4.08 7.12 -10.58
C LEU A 159 -3.09 5.97 -10.32
N LEU A 160 -2.15 6.15 -9.37
CA LEU A 160 -1.02 5.22 -9.19
C LEU A 160 -1.35 4.04 -8.26
N ASP A 161 -2.18 4.22 -7.25
CA ASP A 161 -2.41 3.21 -6.18
C ASP A 161 -3.81 2.58 -6.20
N SER A 162 -4.69 3.00 -7.12
CA SER A 162 -6.04 2.41 -7.26
C SER A 162 -6.35 2.04 -8.70
N TYR A 163 -6.21 3.00 -9.64
CA TYR A 163 -6.64 2.80 -11.02
C TYR A 163 -5.86 1.64 -11.64
N ILE A 164 -4.53 1.57 -11.46
CA ILE A 164 -3.65 0.54 -12.05
C ILE A 164 -3.95 -0.91 -11.63
N TRP A 165 -4.62 -1.11 -10.49
CA TRP A 165 -4.89 -2.43 -9.93
C TRP A 165 -6.21 -2.99 -10.47
N ASP A 166 -6.17 -3.48 -11.70
CA ASP A 166 -7.26 -4.27 -12.28
C ASP A 166 -6.73 -5.50 -13.04
N ASP A 167 -7.65 -6.37 -13.44
CA ASP A 167 -7.34 -7.64 -14.09
C ASP A 167 -6.59 -7.50 -15.42
N GLU A 168 -6.78 -6.38 -16.14
CA GLU A 168 -6.11 -6.10 -17.41
C GLU A 168 -4.69 -5.56 -17.19
N ARG A 169 -4.44 -4.87 -16.08
CA ARG A 169 -3.18 -4.24 -15.72
C ARG A 169 -2.41 -5.09 -14.72
N LEU A 170 -2.15 -4.59 -13.50
CA LEU A 170 -1.27 -5.27 -12.54
C LEU A 170 -1.99 -6.28 -11.63
N GLY A 171 -3.30 -6.46 -11.78
CA GLY A 171 -4.12 -7.42 -11.06
C GLY A 171 -4.43 -6.97 -9.64
N SER A 172 -5.50 -7.51 -9.08
CA SER A 172 -5.87 -7.27 -7.69
C SER A 172 -5.25 -8.33 -6.76
N PRO A 173 -5.27 -8.13 -5.42
CA PRO A 173 -4.76 -9.13 -4.49
C PRO A 173 -5.50 -10.47 -4.54
N VAL A 174 -6.76 -10.52 -5.00
CA VAL A 174 -7.52 -11.78 -5.13
C VAL A 174 -7.11 -12.61 -6.33
N ASN A 175 -6.33 -12.03 -7.25
CA ASN A 175 -5.73 -12.75 -8.37
C ASN A 175 -4.37 -13.37 -8.00
N CYS A 176 -3.89 -13.17 -6.77
CA CYS A 176 -2.71 -13.83 -6.22
C CYS A 176 -3.09 -15.18 -5.60
N GLU A 177 -2.08 -15.94 -5.15
CA GLU A 177 -2.31 -17.19 -4.44
C GLU A 177 -3.12 -16.96 -3.15
N ASP A 178 -3.98 -17.95 -2.83
CA ASP A 178 -4.74 -17.97 -1.59
C ASP A 178 -3.91 -18.66 -0.50
N HIS A 179 -3.54 -17.90 0.51
CA HIS A 179 -2.77 -18.31 1.69
C HIS A 179 -3.69 -18.77 2.84
N GLY A 180 -4.99 -18.98 2.57
CA GLY A 180 -6.00 -19.52 3.48
C GLY A 180 -6.73 -18.46 4.29
N THR A 181 -6.00 -17.54 4.94
CA THR A 181 -6.61 -16.40 5.67
C THR A 181 -6.50 -15.08 4.91
N TRP A 182 -5.65 -15.03 3.89
CA TRP A 182 -5.38 -13.89 3.03
C TRP A 182 -4.93 -14.32 1.63
N SER A 183 -5.07 -13.45 0.65
CA SER A 183 -4.47 -13.58 -0.69
C SER A 183 -3.69 -12.31 -1.00
N GLY A 184 -2.58 -12.41 -1.75
CA GLY A 184 -1.81 -11.23 -2.16
C GLY A 184 -0.31 -11.42 -2.09
N ALA A 185 0.40 -10.34 -1.78
CA ALA A 185 1.84 -10.35 -1.52
C ALA A 185 2.16 -9.64 -0.20
N TYR A 186 3.10 -10.21 0.56
CA TYR A 186 3.61 -9.64 1.80
C TYR A 186 5.14 -9.75 1.80
N TRP A 187 5.84 -8.62 1.99
CA TRP A 187 7.29 -8.58 1.91
C TRP A 187 7.88 -7.50 2.83
N ALA A 188 9.18 -7.63 3.11
CA ALA A 188 9.94 -6.72 3.96
C ALA A 188 11.25 -6.30 3.28
N MET A 189 11.55 -5.00 3.34
CA MET A 189 12.75 -4.40 2.76
C MET A 189 13.55 -3.69 3.84
N PHE A 190 14.83 -4.00 3.95
CA PHE A 190 15.69 -3.44 4.99
C PHE A 190 16.07 -1.98 4.71
N GLU A 191 16.08 -1.15 5.76
CA GLU A 191 16.19 0.32 5.72
C GLU A 191 14.96 0.97 5.11
N SER A 192 14.14 1.58 5.96
CA SER A 192 12.97 2.31 5.51
C SER A 192 13.33 3.43 4.53
N ARG A 193 12.44 3.72 3.57
CA ARG A 193 12.56 4.94 2.77
C ARG A 193 12.51 6.16 3.71
N LEU A 194 13.20 7.23 3.32
CA LEU A 194 13.26 8.45 4.13
C LEU A 194 11.99 9.31 4.03
N HIS A 195 11.17 9.10 3.00
CA HIS A 195 9.88 9.77 2.89
C HIS A 195 8.86 9.12 3.82
N ASP A 196 7.85 9.90 4.22
CA ASP A 196 6.74 9.36 5.02
C ASP A 196 6.06 8.20 4.28
N LYS A 197 5.62 7.19 5.03
CA LYS A 197 4.76 6.14 4.46
C LYS A 197 3.44 6.76 4.07
N ILE A 198 3.00 6.48 2.85
CA ILE A 198 1.74 6.99 2.29
C ILE A 198 0.94 5.80 1.80
N GLY A 199 -0.35 5.81 2.06
CA GLY A 199 -1.25 4.79 1.56
C GLY A 199 -2.64 5.31 1.23
N THR A 200 -3.44 4.40 0.70
CA THR A 200 -4.84 4.61 0.36
C THR A 200 -5.72 3.70 1.22
N ASN A 201 -6.72 4.27 1.90
CA ASN A 201 -7.81 3.53 2.51
C ASN A 201 -9.08 3.68 1.68
N GLY A 202 -9.82 2.58 1.50
CA GLY A 202 -11.12 2.56 0.82
C GLY A 202 -12.25 2.15 1.76
N TYR A 203 -13.40 2.83 1.65
CA TYR A 203 -14.61 2.58 2.43
C TYR A 203 -15.82 2.40 1.50
N GLY A 204 -15.72 1.52 0.51
CA GLY A 204 -16.63 1.52 -0.64
C GLY A 204 -16.14 2.52 -1.69
N PRO A 205 -17.00 3.36 -2.31
CA PRO A 205 -16.55 4.33 -3.30
C PRO A 205 -15.76 5.50 -2.72
N VAL A 206 -15.72 5.68 -1.39
CA VAL A 206 -14.98 6.77 -0.74
C VAL A 206 -13.56 6.32 -0.43
N LEU A 207 -12.57 7.04 -0.96
CA LEU A 207 -11.15 6.79 -0.75
C LEU A 207 -10.50 7.95 0.03
N GLN A 208 -9.45 7.62 0.78
CA GLN A 208 -8.72 8.54 1.63
C GLN A 208 -7.23 8.24 1.62
N ASN A 209 -6.42 9.28 1.37
CA ASN A 209 -4.98 9.19 1.59
C ASN A 209 -4.60 9.34 3.05
N TRP A 210 -3.58 8.60 3.48
CA TRP A 210 -3.03 8.71 4.83
C TRP A 210 -1.51 8.65 4.83
N THR A 211 -0.93 9.15 5.92
CA THR A 211 0.46 8.93 6.31
C THR A 211 0.53 8.55 7.78
N ASP A 212 1.68 8.03 8.25
CA ASP A 212 1.91 7.77 9.67
C ASP A 212 1.83 9.06 10.53
N ASN A 213 2.00 10.23 9.89
CA ASN A 213 1.93 11.54 10.54
C ASN A 213 0.53 12.16 10.53
N LEU A 214 -0.48 11.52 9.91
CA LEU A 214 -1.82 12.09 9.82
C LEU A 214 -2.46 12.28 11.20
N GLY A 215 -2.67 13.55 11.59
CA GLY A 215 -3.18 13.91 12.92
C GLY A 215 -4.71 13.87 13.07
N TYR A 216 -5.47 13.81 11.98
CA TYR A 216 -6.94 13.84 12.00
C TYR A 216 -7.54 12.60 11.32
N TRP A 217 -8.27 11.81 12.11
CA TRP A 217 -8.91 10.59 11.63
C TRP A 217 -10.42 10.64 11.83
N LEU A 218 -11.18 10.57 10.73
CA LEU A 218 -12.61 10.34 10.80
C LEU A 218 -12.87 8.86 11.09
N ASN A 219 -13.79 8.58 12.02
CA ASN A 219 -14.13 7.20 12.39
C ASN A 219 -14.62 6.41 11.17
N SER A 220 -14.06 5.20 10.96
CA SER A 220 -14.39 4.32 9.83
C SER A 220 -15.89 4.03 9.70
N SER A 221 -16.64 3.89 10.80
CA SER A 221 -18.09 3.67 10.73
C SER A 221 -18.85 4.84 10.11
N LYS A 222 -18.36 6.07 10.32
CA LYS A 222 -18.94 7.28 9.72
C LYS A 222 -18.63 7.36 8.23
N LEU A 223 -17.39 7.03 7.84
CA LEU A 223 -16.99 6.93 6.43
C LEU A 223 -17.80 5.86 5.69
N ILE A 224 -18.00 4.68 6.30
CA ILE A 224 -18.84 3.62 5.73
C ILE A 224 -20.29 4.07 5.58
N SER A 225 -20.87 4.75 6.57
CA SER A 225 -22.23 5.28 6.48
C SER A 225 -22.35 6.35 5.39
N PHE A 226 -21.37 7.25 5.28
CA PHE A 226 -21.30 8.23 4.20
C PHE A 226 -21.21 7.56 2.83
N ALA A 227 -20.32 6.60 2.68
CA ALA A 227 -20.13 5.87 1.43
C ALA A 227 -21.39 5.11 0.97
N ARG A 228 -22.17 4.57 1.91
CA ARG A 228 -23.48 3.97 1.58
C ARG A 228 -24.45 4.99 1.00
N GLU A 229 -24.45 6.22 1.50
CA GLU A 229 -25.28 7.28 0.91
C GLU A 229 -24.73 7.74 -0.44
N VAL A 230 -23.41 7.78 -0.64
CA VAL A 230 -22.79 8.05 -1.95
C VAL A 230 -23.21 7.02 -3.00
N ILE A 231 -23.26 5.72 -2.65
CA ILE A 231 -23.76 4.67 -3.53
C ILE A 231 -25.23 4.93 -3.89
N LYS A 232 -26.07 5.24 -2.90
CA LYS A 232 -27.51 5.50 -3.12
C LYS A 232 -27.74 6.72 -4.01
N SER A 233 -26.97 7.79 -3.82
CA SER A 233 -27.09 9.03 -4.58
C SER A 233 -26.33 9.00 -5.92
N LYS A 234 -25.55 7.94 -6.16
CA LYS A 234 -24.61 7.83 -7.29
C LYS A 234 -23.69 9.06 -7.40
N GLY A 235 -23.10 9.45 -6.27
CA GLY A 235 -22.25 10.65 -6.19
C GLY A 235 -23.00 11.98 -6.24
N GLY A 236 -24.34 11.94 -6.22
CA GLY A 236 -25.18 13.11 -6.03
C GLY A 236 -25.26 13.57 -4.58
N ARG A 237 -26.09 14.59 -4.34
CA ARG A 237 -26.38 15.14 -3.01
C ARG A 237 -26.83 14.06 -2.04
N ILE A 238 -26.35 14.14 -0.81
CA ILE A 238 -26.76 13.28 0.31
C ILE A 238 -28.03 13.86 0.94
N GLU A 239 -29.05 13.03 1.15
CA GLU A 239 -30.32 13.46 1.76
C GLU A 239 -30.42 13.10 3.26
N ASN A 240 -29.64 12.12 3.72
CA ASN A 240 -29.72 11.64 5.10
C ASN A 240 -29.04 12.61 6.08
N GLN A 241 -29.85 13.40 6.80
CA GLN A 241 -29.36 14.41 7.74
C GLN A 241 -28.49 13.83 8.87
N GLU A 242 -28.80 12.63 9.37
CA GLU A 242 -27.98 12.01 10.43
C GLU A 242 -26.55 11.74 9.94
N VAL A 243 -26.39 11.36 8.67
CA VAL A 243 -25.09 11.14 8.04
C VAL A 243 -24.37 12.47 7.81
N ILE A 244 -25.07 13.50 7.32
CA ILE A 244 -24.53 14.85 7.12
C ILE A 244 -24.00 15.41 8.44
N ASP A 245 -24.80 15.34 9.51
CA ASP A 245 -24.44 15.83 10.84
C ASP A 245 -23.25 15.05 11.42
N ALA A 246 -23.18 13.74 11.20
CA ALA A 246 -22.11 12.89 11.71
C ALA A 246 -20.72 13.23 11.13
N ILE A 247 -20.68 13.73 9.89
CA ILE A 247 -19.46 14.13 9.15
C ILE A 247 -19.27 15.64 9.05
N ALA A 248 -20.12 16.43 9.72
CA ALA A 248 -20.04 17.88 9.69
C ALA A 248 -18.66 18.41 10.13
N GLY A 249 -18.14 19.36 9.36
CA GLY A 249 -16.84 19.99 9.59
C GLY A 249 -15.61 19.14 9.22
N TRP A 250 -15.79 18.01 8.53
CA TRP A 250 -14.69 17.20 7.97
C TRP A 250 -14.40 17.49 6.48
N GLY A 251 -15.13 18.43 5.88
CA GLY A 251 -14.91 18.83 4.49
C GLY A 251 -15.44 17.85 3.44
N LEU A 252 -16.28 16.88 3.82
CA LEU A 252 -16.86 15.90 2.90
C LEU A 252 -18.13 16.40 2.20
N THR A 253 -19.00 17.10 2.95
CA THR A 253 -20.23 17.73 2.44
C THR A 253 -20.44 19.10 3.05
N ASP A 254 -21.28 19.92 2.44
CA ASP A 254 -21.89 21.08 3.10
C ASP A 254 -23.08 20.66 3.99
N GLU A 255 -23.67 21.64 4.69
CA GLU A 255 -24.84 21.44 5.58
C GLU A 255 -26.11 21.00 4.82
N LYS A 256 -26.15 21.17 3.50
CA LYS A 256 -27.26 20.75 2.63
C LYS A 256 -27.00 19.38 1.99
N GLY A 257 -25.90 18.71 2.35
CA GLY A 257 -25.52 17.42 1.82
C GLY A 257 -24.89 17.46 0.43
N ASN A 258 -24.53 18.64 -0.11
CA ASN A 258 -23.77 18.71 -1.36
C ASN A 258 -22.35 18.21 -1.10
N ILE A 259 -21.87 17.30 -1.93
CA ILE A 259 -20.52 16.74 -1.82
C ILE A 259 -19.49 17.82 -2.17
N LEU A 260 -18.45 17.91 -1.34
CA LEU A 260 -17.36 18.90 -1.48
C LEU A 260 -16.04 18.30 -1.99
N ILE A 261 -15.93 16.98 -1.98
CA ILE A 261 -14.76 16.24 -2.46
C ILE A 261 -14.94 15.79 -3.92
N PRO A 262 -13.86 15.47 -4.64
CA PRO A 262 -13.94 15.03 -6.02
C PRO A 262 -14.82 13.79 -6.17
N VAL A 263 -15.69 13.80 -7.19
CA VAL A 263 -16.41 12.61 -7.65
C VAL A 263 -15.84 12.26 -9.02
N LEU A 264 -15.21 11.09 -9.10
CA LEU A 264 -14.58 10.55 -10.28
C LEU A 264 -15.39 9.36 -10.78
N HIS A 265 -15.43 9.22 -12.09
CA HIS A 265 -16.19 8.19 -12.77
C HIS A 265 -15.21 7.32 -13.56
N LYS A 266 -15.12 6.06 -13.16
CA LYS A 266 -14.32 5.05 -13.86
C LYS A 266 -15.17 4.43 -14.96
N ASN A 267 -14.54 4.12 -16.10
CA ASN A 267 -15.17 3.47 -17.25
C ASN A 267 -16.26 4.32 -17.95
N ASN A 268 -16.32 5.63 -17.68
CA ASN A 268 -17.26 6.53 -18.32
C ASN A 268 -16.74 7.11 -19.66
N ASN A 269 -15.47 6.87 -19.98
CA ASN A 269 -14.77 7.37 -21.17
C ASN A 269 -14.71 8.90 -21.27
N ASP A 270 -14.79 9.63 -20.16
CA ASP A 270 -14.45 11.04 -20.14
C ASP A 270 -12.93 11.26 -20.30
N ASN A 271 -12.49 12.51 -20.38
CA ASN A 271 -11.08 12.79 -20.62
C ASN A 271 -10.17 12.36 -19.46
N ILE A 272 -10.64 12.48 -18.21
CA ILE A 272 -9.89 12.05 -17.02
C ILE A 272 -9.74 10.53 -17.04
N ASP A 273 -10.83 9.80 -17.27
CA ASP A 273 -10.85 8.33 -17.35
C ASP A 273 -9.93 7.82 -18.48
N ASN A 274 -10.02 8.42 -19.67
CA ASN A 274 -9.16 8.05 -20.80
C ASN A 274 -7.67 8.32 -20.53
N LEU A 275 -7.34 9.43 -19.87
CA LEU A 275 -5.96 9.74 -19.50
C LEU A 275 -5.44 8.77 -18.43
N CYS A 276 -6.23 8.48 -17.40
CA CYS A 276 -5.89 7.49 -16.38
C CYS A 276 -5.61 6.12 -17.01
N ARG A 277 -6.46 5.69 -17.94
CA ARG A 277 -6.29 4.43 -18.68
C ARG A 277 -5.03 4.43 -19.55
N SER A 278 -4.78 5.50 -20.31
CA SER A 278 -3.58 5.60 -21.15
C SER A 278 -2.29 5.55 -20.33
N ILE A 279 -2.21 6.32 -19.25
CA ILE A 279 -1.05 6.36 -18.35
C ILE A 279 -0.82 5.00 -17.70
N THR A 280 -1.86 4.42 -17.09
CA THR A 280 -1.73 3.16 -16.36
C THR A 280 -1.49 1.97 -17.27
N ASN A 281 -1.99 1.97 -18.51
CA ASN A 281 -1.66 0.94 -19.50
C ASN A 281 -0.17 0.98 -19.85
N LYS A 282 0.38 2.15 -20.19
CA LYS A 282 1.82 2.30 -20.49
C LYS A 282 2.69 1.86 -19.32
N LEU A 283 2.31 2.25 -18.10
CA LEU A 283 3.04 1.90 -16.89
C LEU A 283 2.97 0.40 -16.58
N SER A 284 1.77 -0.19 -16.63
CA SER A 284 1.56 -1.62 -16.46
C SER A 284 2.34 -2.45 -17.48
N ASP A 285 2.28 -2.09 -18.77
CA ASP A 285 2.99 -2.81 -19.83
C ASP A 285 4.51 -2.75 -19.63
N ALA A 286 5.03 -1.59 -19.21
CA ALA A 286 6.44 -1.43 -18.89
C ALA A 286 6.85 -2.29 -17.68
N VAL A 287 6.04 -2.31 -16.61
CA VAL A 287 6.27 -3.15 -15.42
C VAL A 287 6.25 -4.63 -15.77
N LYS A 288 5.22 -5.11 -16.48
CA LYS A 288 5.11 -6.51 -16.93
C LYS A 288 6.33 -6.94 -17.73
N LYS A 289 6.72 -6.11 -18.71
CA LYS A 289 7.91 -6.36 -19.53
C LYS A 289 9.18 -6.45 -18.68
N TYR A 290 9.40 -5.49 -17.77
CA TYR A 290 10.57 -5.48 -16.91
C TYR A 290 10.60 -6.69 -15.95
N CYS A 291 9.44 -7.02 -15.39
CA CYS A 291 9.32 -8.05 -14.38
C CYS A 291 9.45 -9.48 -14.90
N SER A 292 9.25 -9.71 -16.20
CA SER A 292 9.42 -11.01 -16.86
C SER A 292 10.77 -11.71 -16.58
N ALA A 293 11.82 -10.95 -16.30
CA ALA A 293 13.12 -11.47 -15.88
C ALA A 293 13.49 -11.09 -14.43
N TRP A 294 13.00 -9.95 -13.96
CA TRP A 294 13.37 -9.39 -12.64
C TRP A 294 12.99 -10.31 -11.48
N HIS A 295 11.79 -10.90 -11.51
CA HIS A 295 11.31 -11.72 -10.38
C HIS A 295 12.23 -12.92 -10.12
N THR A 296 12.74 -13.56 -11.17
CA THR A 296 13.67 -14.68 -11.06
C THR A 296 15.03 -14.24 -10.53
N ALA A 297 15.51 -13.06 -10.94
CA ALA A 297 16.79 -12.50 -10.46
C ALA A 297 16.79 -12.21 -8.94
N HIS A 298 15.61 -11.98 -8.35
CA HIS A 298 15.42 -11.70 -6.93
C HIS A 298 14.79 -12.87 -6.14
N ASN A 299 14.79 -14.08 -6.71
CA ASN A 299 14.23 -15.29 -6.07
C ASN A 299 12.76 -15.15 -5.64
N ILE A 300 11.96 -14.43 -6.44
CA ILE A 300 10.53 -14.26 -6.22
C ILE A 300 9.79 -15.35 -7.01
N SER A 301 8.98 -16.14 -6.30
CA SER A 301 8.36 -17.37 -6.81
C SER A 301 7.42 -17.18 -8.00
N SER A 302 6.82 -15.99 -8.12
CA SER A 302 5.81 -15.68 -9.13
C SER A 302 6.12 -14.34 -9.81
N GLU A 303 5.99 -14.31 -11.13
CA GLU A 303 6.09 -13.06 -11.90
C GLU A 303 5.09 -12.01 -11.42
N ARG A 304 3.86 -12.43 -11.07
CA ARG A 304 2.83 -11.53 -10.54
C ARG A 304 3.26 -10.88 -9.23
N VAL A 305 3.80 -11.66 -8.30
CA VAL A 305 4.32 -11.15 -7.02
C VAL A 305 5.48 -10.19 -7.29
N GLY A 306 6.35 -10.52 -8.23
CA GLY A 306 7.42 -9.62 -8.69
C GLY A 306 6.91 -8.29 -9.24
N GLN A 307 5.86 -8.32 -10.09
CA GLN A 307 5.22 -7.12 -10.63
C GLN A 307 4.65 -6.23 -9.53
N ILE A 308 3.96 -6.82 -8.54
CA ILE A 308 3.39 -6.09 -7.39
C ILE A 308 4.50 -5.41 -6.60
N MET A 309 5.50 -6.17 -6.18
CA MET A 309 6.57 -5.67 -5.31
C MET A 309 7.40 -4.59 -6.00
N PHE A 310 7.78 -4.82 -7.26
CA PHE A 310 8.55 -3.87 -8.04
C PHE A 310 7.75 -2.59 -8.31
N TYR A 311 6.46 -2.70 -8.63
CA TYR A 311 5.64 -1.53 -8.88
C TYR A 311 5.46 -0.65 -7.65
N HIS A 312 5.34 -1.21 -6.44
CA HIS A 312 5.26 -0.39 -5.23
C HIS A 312 6.52 0.48 -5.05
N GLU A 313 7.71 -0.07 -5.33
CA GLU A 313 8.95 0.71 -5.32
C GLU A 313 8.99 1.76 -6.45
N ALA A 314 8.59 1.39 -7.67
CA ALA A 314 8.54 2.31 -8.80
C ALA A 314 7.52 3.45 -8.61
N MET A 315 6.40 3.17 -7.95
CA MET A 315 5.35 4.14 -7.62
C MET A 315 5.90 5.24 -6.72
N TRP A 316 6.69 4.89 -5.70
CA TRP A 316 7.34 5.88 -4.84
C TRP A 316 8.37 6.72 -5.59
N ASP A 317 9.19 6.11 -6.45
CA ASP A 317 10.15 6.87 -7.27
C ASP A 317 9.46 7.80 -8.28
N LEU A 318 8.32 7.39 -8.84
CA LEU A 318 7.49 8.26 -9.69
C LEU A 318 6.92 9.45 -8.91
N LEU A 319 6.50 9.22 -7.66
CA LEU A 319 6.01 10.27 -6.78
C LEU A 319 7.10 11.30 -6.46
N ASP A 320 8.32 10.84 -6.16
CA ASP A 320 9.49 11.69 -5.94
C ASP A 320 9.82 12.55 -7.18
N ILE A 321 9.72 11.98 -8.38
CA ILE A 321 9.93 12.72 -9.64
C ILE A 321 8.85 13.81 -9.81
N LEU A 322 7.59 13.49 -9.52
CA LEU A 322 6.47 14.44 -9.63
C LEU A 322 6.60 15.60 -8.63
N GLU A 323 6.98 15.31 -7.39
CA GLU A 323 7.22 16.32 -6.35
C GLU A 323 8.44 17.19 -6.65
N SER A 324 9.56 16.58 -7.05
CA SER A 324 10.78 17.34 -7.39
C SER A 324 10.61 18.27 -8.60
N LYS A 325 9.69 17.94 -9.51
CA LYS A 325 9.28 18.80 -10.64
C LYS A 325 8.22 19.84 -10.27
N GLY A 326 7.72 19.84 -9.03
CA GLY A 326 6.65 20.72 -8.56
C GLY A 326 5.31 20.48 -9.24
N MET A 327 5.08 19.29 -9.79
CA MET A 327 3.82 18.93 -10.45
C MET A 327 2.72 18.62 -9.43
N ILE A 328 3.12 18.05 -8.30
CA ILE A 328 2.27 17.80 -7.14
C ILE A 328 3.02 18.26 -5.89
N ALA A 329 2.29 18.46 -4.80
CA ALA A 329 2.88 18.74 -3.50
C ALA A 329 2.05 18.06 -2.42
N MET A 330 2.71 17.30 -1.55
CA MET A 330 2.04 16.71 -0.39
C MET A 330 1.34 17.81 0.44
N PRO A 331 0.02 17.69 0.69
CA PRO A 331 -0.72 18.66 1.47
C PRO A 331 -0.28 18.62 2.94
N ALA A 332 -0.35 19.78 3.61
CA ALA A 332 0.05 19.99 5.00
C ALA A 332 -0.55 18.96 5.98
N ILE A 333 -1.82 18.56 5.77
CA ILE A 333 -2.49 17.54 6.60
C ILE A 333 -1.77 16.17 6.57
N LEU A 334 -1.21 15.77 5.42
CA LEU A 334 -0.44 14.51 5.30
C LEU A 334 0.97 14.62 5.88
N LYS A 335 1.48 15.83 6.09
CA LYS A 335 2.75 16.08 6.80
C LYS A 335 2.59 16.12 8.31
N GLY A 336 1.37 15.94 8.82
CA GLY A 336 1.05 16.07 10.23
C GLY A 336 0.99 17.51 10.75
N GLU A 337 0.90 18.51 9.85
CA GLU A 337 0.74 19.90 10.26
C GLU A 337 -0.66 20.15 10.85
N GLU A 338 -0.74 21.01 11.87
CA GLU A 338 -2.01 21.40 12.51
C GLU A 338 -2.83 22.37 11.64
N VAL A 339 -3.48 21.84 10.61
CA VAL A 339 -4.35 22.62 9.71
C VAL A 339 -5.83 22.57 10.09
N GLY A 340 -6.23 21.62 10.93
CA GLY A 340 -7.62 21.39 11.35
C GLY A 340 -8.34 20.31 10.55
N LYS A 341 -9.30 19.64 11.22
CA LYS A 341 -10.02 18.46 10.68
C LYS A 341 -10.81 18.70 9.39
N GLN A 342 -11.15 19.95 9.08
CA GLN A 342 -11.88 20.31 7.87
C GLN A 342 -11.08 20.03 6.59
N HIS A 343 -9.75 19.97 6.69
CA HIS A 343 -8.86 19.61 5.58
C HIS A 343 -8.77 18.10 5.35
N PHE A 344 -9.46 17.28 6.15
CA PHE A 344 -9.62 15.85 5.85
C PHE A 344 -10.31 15.64 4.48
N GLY A 345 -11.21 16.54 4.08
CA GLY A 345 -11.78 16.54 2.73
C GLY A 345 -10.73 16.64 1.62
N ASP A 346 -9.65 17.41 1.82
CA ASP A 346 -8.61 17.65 0.80
C ASP A 346 -7.82 16.37 0.44
N ILE A 347 -7.92 15.32 1.26
CA ILE A 347 -7.29 14.01 1.07
C ILE A 347 -8.29 12.89 0.78
N CYS A 348 -9.56 13.24 0.58
CA CYS A 348 -10.63 12.31 0.24
C CYS A 348 -11.14 12.54 -1.18
N PHE A 349 -11.65 11.48 -1.78
CA PHE A 349 -12.34 11.53 -3.07
C PHE A 349 -13.29 10.33 -3.20
N ILE A 350 -14.16 10.39 -4.20
CA ILE A 350 -15.14 9.36 -4.51
C ILE A 350 -14.83 8.80 -5.89
N VAL A 351 -14.92 7.48 -6.04
CA VAL A 351 -14.86 6.77 -7.33
C VAL A 351 -16.13 5.98 -7.53
N ILE A 352 -16.81 6.23 -8.64
CA ILE A 352 -17.99 5.50 -9.10
C ILE A 352 -17.59 4.70 -10.33
N ASP A 353 -17.84 3.39 -10.31
CA ASP A 353 -17.66 2.57 -11.50
C ASP A 353 -18.94 2.56 -12.32
N ASP A 354 -18.90 3.17 -13.51
CA ASP A 354 -20.06 3.26 -14.39
C ASP A 354 -20.33 1.96 -15.17
N SER A 355 -19.47 0.94 -15.05
CA SER A 355 -19.71 -0.39 -15.64
C SER A 355 -20.65 -1.29 -14.81
N GLU A 356 -20.82 -1.00 -13.51
CA GLU A 356 -21.75 -1.73 -12.63
C GLU A 356 -23.23 -1.33 -12.85
N GLN A 357 -23.54 -0.72 -13.99
CA GLN A 357 -24.86 -0.18 -14.35
C GLN A 357 -25.69 -1.09 -15.28
N GLU A 358 -25.20 -2.29 -15.62
CA GLU A 358 -25.94 -3.30 -16.39
C GLU A 358 -26.65 -4.34 -15.52
#